data_AF-A0A5B0IUE2-F1
#
_entry.id   AF-A0A5B0IUE2-F1
#
_cell.length_a   1.000
_cell.length_b   1.000
_cell.length_c   1.000
_cell.angle_alpha   90.00
_cell.angle_beta   90.00
_cell.angle_gamma   90.00
#
_symmetry.space_group_name_H-M   'P 1'
#
loop_
_entity.id
_entity.type
_entity.pdbx_description
1 polymer ?
#
loop_
_entity_poly.entity_id
_entity_poly.type
_entity_poly.pdbx_seq_one_letter_code
_entity_poly.pdbx_strand_id
1 'polypeptide(L)'
;MLARLPGGGPATLPPRLTAAYLERCRAGVHALRPGLPVVALAPSVHRAADYGLAHPHRAATDAAVRRWAAGAPAVTVLDVPALVGEHVLGGHDNPDGLHWGWAGHSAVGEALAGLLEPTVARP
;
A
#
# COMPACT_ATOMS: atom_id res chain seq x y z
N MET A 1 23.41 0.55 -8.43
CA MET A 1 22.25 0.31 -7.55
C MET A 1 21.50 -0.92 -8.02
N LEU A 2 21.12 -1.84 -7.12
CA LEU A 2 20.47 -3.12 -7.46
C LEU A 2 19.18 -2.95 -8.29
N ALA A 3 18.46 -1.85 -8.08
CA ALA A 3 17.24 -1.51 -8.83
C ALA A 3 17.46 -1.29 -10.34
N ARG A 4 18.72 -1.14 -10.80
CA ARG A 4 19.07 -0.99 -12.23
C ARG A 4 19.45 -2.32 -12.91
N LEU A 5 19.47 -3.43 -12.18
CA LEU A 5 19.67 -4.75 -12.78
C LEU A 5 18.47 -5.10 -13.68
N PRO A 6 18.64 -5.95 -14.71
CA PRO A 6 17.52 -6.49 -15.46
C PRO A 6 16.48 -7.13 -14.52
N GLY A 7 15.20 -6.75 -14.65
CA GLY A 7 14.15 -7.16 -13.71
C GLY A 7 14.17 -6.43 -12.35
N GLY A 8 14.97 -5.36 -12.22
CA GLY A 8 15.07 -4.47 -11.07
C GLY A 8 15.61 -5.09 -9.78
N GLY A 9 16.39 -6.17 -9.91
CA GLY A 9 17.06 -6.83 -8.80
C GLY A 9 16.11 -7.59 -7.87
N PRO A 10 16.59 -8.14 -6.75
CA PRO A 10 15.75 -8.86 -5.80
C PRO A 10 14.77 -7.91 -5.09
N ALA A 11 13.56 -8.39 -4.82
CA ALA A 11 12.63 -7.68 -3.96
C ALA A 11 13.21 -7.51 -2.55
N THR A 12 13.06 -6.33 -1.93
CA THR A 12 13.42 -6.11 -0.51
C THR A 12 12.74 -7.14 0.40
N LEU A 13 11.46 -7.41 0.12
CA LEU A 13 10.71 -8.48 0.75
C LEU A 13 9.88 -9.20 -0.33
N PRO A 14 10.00 -10.53 -0.48
CA PRO A 14 9.17 -11.29 -1.41
C PRO A 14 7.67 -11.10 -1.12
N PRO A 15 6.80 -11.05 -2.15
CA PRO A 15 5.35 -10.84 -1.99
C PRO A 15 4.67 -11.72 -0.94
N ARG A 16 5.03 -13.01 -0.90
CA ARG A 16 4.49 -13.95 0.10
C ARG A 16 4.85 -13.58 1.54
N LEU A 17 6.06 -13.04 1.75
CA LEU A 17 6.53 -12.63 3.06
C LEU A 17 5.93 -11.27 3.45
N THR A 18 5.65 -10.39 2.49
CA THR A 18 4.85 -9.19 2.72
C THR A 18 3.46 -9.55 3.26
N ALA A 19 2.74 -10.45 2.57
CA ALA A 19 1.43 -10.92 3.04
C ALA A 19 1.51 -11.58 4.43
N ALA A 20 2.51 -12.44 4.67
CA ALA A 20 2.71 -13.07 5.98
C ALA A 20 3.07 -12.07 7.09
N TYR A 21 3.78 -10.98 6.77
CA TYR A 21 4.06 -9.92 7.72
C TYR A 21 2.80 -9.12 8.05
N LEU A 22 2.02 -8.73 7.04
CA LEU A 22 0.75 -8.03 7.24
C LEU A 22 -0.23 -8.86 8.09
N GLU A 23 -0.29 -10.17 7.86
CA GLU A 23 -1.11 -11.07 8.69
C GLU A 23 -0.66 -11.08 10.15
N ARG A 24 0.65 -11.14 10.41
CA ARG A 24 1.17 -11.07 11.79
C ARG A 24 0.83 -9.75 12.47
N CYS A 25 0.92 -8.63 11.76
CA CYS A 25 0.50 -7.33 12.27
C CYS A 25 -1.00 -7.32 12.60
N ARG A 26 -1.86 -7.74 11.66
CA ARG A 26 -3.31 -7.82 11.84
C ARG A 26 -3.69 -8.72 13.02
N ALA A 27 -3.15 -9.93 13.07
CA ALA A 27 -3.40 -10.89 14.13
C ALA A 27 -2.93 -10.36 15.50
N GLY A 28 -1.77 -9.69 15.56
CA GLY A 28 -1.28 -9.06 16.78
C GLY A 28 -2.22 -7.98 17.33
N VAL A 29 -2.74 -7.11 16.45
CA VAL A 29 -3.75 -6.12 16.84
C VAL A 29 -5.05 -6.80 17.29
N HIS A 30 -5.52 -7.80 16.54
CA HIS A 30 -6.77 -8.52 16.84
C HIS A 30 -6.70 -9.37 18.11
N ALA A 31 -5.51 -9.80 18.53
CA ALA A 31 -5.33 -10.48 19.80
C ALA A 31 -5.71 -9.59 20.99
N LEU A 32 -5.55 -8.26 20.86
CA LEU A 32 -5.92 -7.27 21.87
C LEU A 32 -7.29 -6.64 21.61
N ARG A 33 -7.65 -6.45 20.34
CA ARG A 33 -8.90 -5.82 19.90
C ARG A 33 -9.54 -6.65 18.79
N PRO A 34 -10.23 -7.76 19.14
CA PRO A 34 -10.86 -8.62 18.15
C PRO A 34 -11.87 -7.85 17.29
N GLY A 35 -11.86 -8.11 15.98
CA GLY A 35 -12.84 -7.56 15.05
C GLY A 35 -12.63 -6.08 14.68
N LEU A 36 -11.57 -5.43 15.17
CA LEU A 36 -11.24 -4.06 14.75
C LEU A 36 -11.01 -4.01 13.23
N PRO A 37 -11.67 -3.12 12.47
CA PRO A 37 -11.42 -3.04 11.03
C PRO A 37 -9.98 -2.68 10.71
N VAL A 38 -9.44 -3.30 9.67
CA VAL A 38 -8.08 -3.08 9.17
C VAL A 38 -8.14 -2.66 7.71
N VAL A 39 -7.52 -1.52 7.41
CA VAL A 39 -7.36 -1.06 6.03
C VAL A 39 -5.90 -1.29 5.62
N ALA A 40 -5.70 -2.14 4.62
CA ALA A 40 -4.40 -2.38 4.01
C ALA A 40 -4.21 -1.45 2.81
N LEU A 41 -3.09 -0.74 2.77
CA LEU A 41 -2.73 0.14 1.65
C LEU A 41 -2.06 -0.70 0.55
N ALA A 42 -2.61 -0.69 -0.66
CA ALA A 42 -1.97 -1.31 -1.82
C ALA A 42 -0.60 -0.65 -2.09
N PRO A 43 0.40 -1.39 -2.62
CA PRO A 43 1.72 -0.84 -2.89
C PRO A 43 1.63 0.30 -3.92
N SER A 44 2.07 1.49 -3.50
CA SER A 44 2.05 2.73 -4.28
C SER A 44 2.94 2.65 -5.54
N VAL A 45 2.81 3.67 -6.38
CA VAL A 45 3.74 3.97 -7.49
C VAL A 45 4.75 5.04 -7.07
N HIS A 46 5.77 5.27 -7.90
CA HIS A 46 6.83 6.27 -7.69
C HIS A 46 7.52 6.61 -9.02
N ARG A 47 8.22 7.74 -9.07
CA ARG A 47 9.13 8.20 -10.15
C ARG A 47 10.58 8.39 -9.67
N ALA A 48 10.95 7.72 -8.59
CA ALA A 48 12.27 7.81 -7.99
C ALA A 48 13.39 7.24 -8.88
N ALA A 49 14.38 8.07 -9.19
CA ALA A 49 15.51 7.68 -10.04
C ALA A 49 16.43 6.65 -9.36
N ASP A 50 16.50 6.68 -8.03
CA ASP A 50 17.23 5.70 -7.23
C ASP A 50 16.61 4.30 -7.43
N TYR A 51 15.30 4.21 -7.51
CA TYR A 51 14.59 2.95 -7.77
C TYR A 51 14.55 2.56 -9.26
N GLY A 52 15.41 3.18 -10.08
CA GLY A 52 15.52 2.86 -11.50
C GLY A 52 14.26 3.16 -12.32
N LEU A 53 13.36 4.01 -11.80
CA LEU A 53 12.07 4.33 -12.42
C LEU A 53 11.20 3.10 -12.72
N ALA A 54 11.39 2.00 -11.96
CA ALA A 54 10.77 0.71 -12.24
C ALA A 54 10.04 0.14 -11.02
N HIS A 55 9.01 -0.68 -11.28
CA HIS A 55 8.19 -1.35 -10.26
C HIS A 55 8.16 -2.88 -10.45
N PRO A 56 9.31 -3.56 -10.60
CA PRO A 56 9.38 -4.97 -11.01
C PRO A 56 8.58 -5.92 -10.12
N HIS A 57 8.49 -5.64 -8.82
CA HIS A 57 7.86 -6.50 -7.83
C HIS A 57 6.48 -6.02 -7.38
N ARG A 58 6.04 -4.85 -7.86
CA ARG A 58 4.81 -4.20 -7.36
C ARG A 58 3.58 -5.04 -7.68
N ALA A 59 3.42 -5.47 -8.93
CA ALA A 59 2.23 -6.23 -9.36
C ALA A 59 2.08 -7.55 -8.58
N ALA A 60 3.19 -8.28 -8.39
CA ALA A 60 3.19 -9.51 -7.60
C ALA A 60 2.89 -9.25 -6.12
N THR A 61 3.38 -8.13 -5.57
CA THR A 61 3.10 -7.70 -4.19
C THR A 61 1.63 -7.32 -4.02
N ASP A 62 1.06 -6.52 -4.93
CA ASP A 62 -0.35 -6.15 -4.91
C ASP A 62 -1.26 -7.37 -4.97
N ALA A 63 -0.99 -8.30 -5.88
CA ALA A 63 -1.74 -9.56 -5.98
C ALA A 63 -1.65 -10.40 -4.70
N ALA A 64 -0.50 -10.41 -4.02
CA ALA A 64 -0.35 -11.11 -2.74
C ALA A 64 -1.12 -10.43 -1.60
N VAL A 65 -1.09 -9.09 -1.52
CA VAL A 65 -1.86 -8.30 -0.54
C VAL A 65 -3.34 -8.50 -0.73
N ARG A 66 -3.85 -8.38 -1.97
CA ARG A 66 -5.28 -8.57 -2.27
C ARG A 66 -5.77 -9.98 -1.99
N ARG A 67 -4.97 -11.01 -2.33
CA ARG A 67 -5.30 -12.41 -2.01
C ARG A 67 -5.35 -12.65 -0.51
N TRP A 68 -4.39 -12.11 0.25
CA TRP A 68 -4.41 -12.20 1.70
C TRP A 68 -5.63 -11.50 2.29
N ALA A 69 -5.90 -10.26 1.88
CA ALA A 69 -7.04 -9.48 2.38
C ALA A 69 -8.37 -10.18 2.11
N ALA A 70 -8.54 -10.82 0.94
CA ALA A 70 -9.76 -11.57 0.61
C ALA A 70 -10.02 -12.79 1.52
N GLY A 71 -8.98 -13.35 2.14
CA GLY A 71 -9.09 -14.46 3.09
C GLY A 71 -9.03 -14.05 4.56
N ALA A 72 -8.68 -12.80 4.86
CA ALA A 72 -8.50 -12.30 6.21
C ALA A 72 -9.76 -11.60 6.74
N PRO A 73 -10.12 -11.81 8.02
CA PRO A 73 -11.31 -11.17 8.58
C PRO A 73 -11.09 -9.67 8.79
N ALA A 74 -12.11 -8.88 8.45
CA ALA A 74 -12.16 -7.43 8.63
C ALA A 74 -11.00 -6.67 7.98
N VAL A 75 -10.51 -7.15 6.81
CA VAL A 75 -9.50 -6.45 6.02
C VAL A 75 -10.12 -5.88 4.74
N THR A 76 -9.89 -4.59 4.49
CA THR A 76 -10.22 -3.93 3.22
C THR A 76 -8.94 -3.39 2.59
N VAL A 77 -8.81 -3.45 1.26
CA VAL A 77 -7.65 -2.89 0.54
C VAL A 77 -8.01 -1.53 -0.02
N LEU A 78 -7.22 -0.50 0.34
CA LEU A 78 -7.30 0.82 -0.27
C LEU A 78 -6.36 0.87 -1.49
N ASP A 79 -6.91 1.20 -2.66
CA ASP A 79 -6.16 1.31 -3.92
C ASP A 79 -5.39 2.64 -4.00
N VAL A 80 -4.31 2.73 -3.22
CA VAL A 80 -3.42 3.90 -3.21
C VAL A 80 -2.94 4.32 -4.61
N PRO A 81 -2.49 3.40 -5.49
CA PRO A 81 -2.09 3.72 -6.86
C PRO A 81 -3.15 4.48 -7.66
N ALA A 82 -4.43 4.13 -7.51
CA ALA A 82 -5.52 4.83 -8.21
C ALA A 82 -5.69 6.27 -7.70
N LEU A 83 -5.37 6.53 -6.42
CA LEU A 83 -5.53 7.85 -5.78
C LEU A 83 -4.37 8.79 -6.10
N VAL A 84 -3.14 8.27 -6.07
CA VAL A 84 -1.92 9.11 -6.16
C VAL A 84 -1.20 8.99 -7.50
N GLY A 85 -1.61 8.06 -8.36
CA GLY A 85 -0.84 7.67 -9.54
C GLY A 85 -0.59 8.79 -10.52
N GLU A 86 -1.63 9.54 -10.91
CA GLU A 86 -1.49 10.69 -11.80
C GLU A 86 -0.60 11.76 -11.20
N HIS A 87 -0.81 12.08 -9.92
CA HIS A 87 -0.05 13.11 -9.21
C HIS A 87 1.44 12.78 -9.11
N VAL A 88 1.78 11.54 -8.72
CA VAL A 88 3.15 11.06 -8.58
C VAL A 88 3.83 10.94 -9.94
N LEU A 89 3.17 10.33 -10.93
CA LEU A 89 3.78 10.14 -12.25
C LEU A 89 3.92 11.48 -13.01
N GLY A 90 3.06 12.46 -12.71
CA GLY A 90 3.15 13.84 -13.19
C GLY A 90 4.27 14.67 -12.57
N GLY A 91 4.91 14.22 -11.48
CA GLY A 91 5.99 14.95 -10.81
C GLY A 91 5.51 16.06 -9.88
N HIS A 92 4.29 15.95 -9.38
CA HIS A 92 3.74 16.87 -8.38
C HIS A 92 3.98 16.40 -6.93
N ASP A 93 4.61 15.24 -6.79
CA ASP A 93 5.05 14.65 -5.53
C ASP A 93 6.31 15.33 -4.98
N ASN A 94 6.81 14.85 -3.84
CA ASN A 94 8.03 15.37 -3.26
C ASN A 94 9.22 15.15 -4.22
N PRO A 95 10.28 15.98 -4.14
CA PRO A 95 11.41 15.92 -5.07
C PRO A 95 12.12 14.55 -5.16
N ASP A 96 11.94 13.67 -4.18
CA ASP A 96 12.48 12.30 -4.20
C ASP A 96 11.76 11.34 -5.14
N GLY A 97 10.58 11.72 -5.63
CA GLY A 97 9.78 10.91 -6.53
C GLY A 97 9.07 9.73 -5.84
N LEU A 98 8.98 9.71 -4.50
CA LEU A 98 8.39 8.63 -3.68
C LEU A 98 7.26 9.15 -2.81
N HIS A 99 7.52 10.23 -2.07
CA HIS A 99 6.62 10.73 -1.05
C HIS A 99 5.61 11.70 -1.65
N TRP A 100 4.38 11.64 -1.16
CA TRP A 100 3.32 12.47 -1.71
C TRP A 100 3.45 13.92 -1.26
N GLY A 101 3.09 14.84 -2.14
CA GLY A 101 2.76 16.20 -1.74
C GLY A 101 1.43 16.23 -0.96
N TRP A 102 1.05 17.41 -0.49
CA TRP A 102 -0.17 17.60 0.31
C TRP A 102 -1.43 17.07 -0.37
N ALA A 103 -1.59 17.30 -1.67
CA ALA A 103 -2.78 16.84 -2.41
C ALA A 103 -2.90 15.30 -2.41
N GLY A 104 -1.79 14.57 -2.58
CA GLY A 104 -1.80 13.12 -2.49
C GLY A 104 -2.12 12.61 -1.09
N HIS A 105 -1.59 13.27 -0.05
CA HIS A 105 -1.97 12.98 1.34
C HIS A 105 -3.46 13.22 1.61
N SER A 106 -4.02 14.33 1.13
CA SER A 106 -5.45 14.64 1.26
C SER A 106 -6.32 13.59 0.58
N ALA A 107 -6.03 13.24 -0.68
CA ALA A 107 -6.80 12.24 -1.42
C ALA A 107 -6.83 10.86 -0.73
N VAL A 108 -5.68 10.41 -0.22
CA VAL A 108 -5.61 9.14 0.53
C VAL A 108 -6.34 9.25 1.87
N GLY A 109 -6.21 10.37 2.57
CA GLY A 109 -6.89 10.62 3.84
C GLY A 109 -8.41 10.61 3.71
N GLU A 110 -8.95 11.30 2.70
CA GLU A 110 -10.39 11.34 2.40
C GLU A 110 -10.93 9.94 2.03
N ALA A 111 -10.22 9.22 1.16
CA ALA A 111 -10.62 7.87 0.79
C ALA A 111 -10.58 6.90 1.98
N LEU A 112 -9.56 6.99 2.84
CA LEU A 112 -9.47 6.21 4.07
C LEU A 112 -10.60 6.55 5.04
N ALA A 113 -10.92 7.84 5.22
CA ALA A 113 -12.01 8.28 6.09
C ALA A 113 -13.35 7.68 5.62
N GLY A 114 -13.63 7.72 4.31
CA GLY A 114 -14.84 7.12 3.75
C GLY A 114 -14.95 5.61 3.99
N LEU A 115 -13.83 4.88 4.01
CA LEU A 115 -13.84 3.45 4.36
C LEU A 115 -14.15 3.19 5.84
N LEU A 116 -13.78 4.12 6.73
CA LEU A 116 -13.93 3.97 8.18
C LEU A 116 -15.25 4.53 8.72
N GLU A 117 -15.91 5.44 8.01
CA GLU A 117 -17.15 6.11 8.42
C GLU A 117 -18.25 5.12 8.90
N PRO A 118 -18.53 3.99 8.21
CA PRO A 118 -19.53 3.02 8.69
C PRO A 118 -19.17 2.33 10.01
N THR A 119 -17.88 2.31 10.36
CA THR A 119 -17.38 1.71 11.60
C THR A 119 -17.56 2.65 12.79
N VAL A 120 -17.36 3.95 12.57
CA VAL A 120 -17.46 4.98 13.62
C VAL A 120 -18.92 5.30 13.95
N ALA A 121 -19.83 5.15 12.98
CA ALA A 121 -21.26 5.39 13.16
C ALA A 121 -22.01 4.27 13.91
N ARG A 122 -21.33 3.15 14.25
CA ARG A 122 -21.93 2.08 15.06
C ARG A 122 -21.88 2.45 16.55
N PRO A 123 -23.03 2.50 17.25
CA PRO A 123 -23.08 2.75 18.70
C PRO A 123 -22.43 1.63 19.51
#